data_AF-A0A9E1XUA4-F1
#
_entry.id   AF-A0A9E1XUA4-F1
#
_cell.length_a   1.000
_cell.length_b   1.000
_cell.length_c   1.000
_cell.angle_alpha   90.00
_cell.angle_beta   90.00
_cell.angle_gamma   90.00
#
_symmetry.space_group_name_H-M   'P 1'
#
loop_
_entity.id
_entity.type
_entity.pdbx_description
1 polymer ?
#
loop_
_entity_poly.entity_id
_entity_poly.type
_entity_poly.pdbx_seq_one_letter_code
_entity_poly.pdbx_strand_id
1 'polypeptide(L)'
;MKPNFISLLVVMLAFWWSGAPAQTARLSGQASVWGTATNQDSQFGLQYIPELSLATPVWEDYEIGMEAALAASWFGRYDGGEVADSEADAELYRLWVRFASPQLELRA
;
A
#
# COMPACT_ATOMS: atom_id res chain seq x y z
N MET A 1 -49.11 -14.82 3.80
CA MET A 1 -48.32 -14.95 2.55
C MET A 1 -46.87 -15.16 2.94
N LYS A 2 -46.24 -16.28 2.54
CA LYS A 2 -44.82 -16.56 2.83
C LYS A 2 -43.96 -15.72 1.87
N PRO A 3 -42.90 -15.03 2.34
CA PRO A 3 -42.03 -14.28 1.45
C PRO A 3 -41.37 -15.24 0.45
N ASN A 4 -41.51 -14.95 -0.84
CA ASN A 4 -40.86 -15.73 -1.89
C ASN A 4 -39.35 -15.49 -1.84
N PHE A 5 -38.56 -16.55 -2.08
CA PHE A 5 -37.09 -16.50 -2.09
C PHE A 5 -36.53 -15.37 -2.99
N ILE A 6 -37.21 -15.11 -4.12
CA ILE A 6 -36.88 -14.05 -5.06
C ILE A 6 -37.03 -12.66 -4.41
N SER A 7 -38.05 -12.45 -3.58
CA SER A 7 -38.26 -11.19 -2.89
C SER A 7 -37.15 -10.91 -1.85
N LEU A 8 -36.65 -11.95 -1.18
CA LEU A 8 -35.50 -11.84 -0.28
C LEU A 8 -34.20 -11.52 -1.03
N LEU A 9 -33.99 -12.16 -2.19
CA LEU A 9 -32.83 -11.90 -3.05
C LEU A 9 -32.82 -10.46 -3.58
N VAL A 10 -33.99 -9.94 -4.00
CA VAL A 10 -34.13 -8.57 -4.52
C VAL A 10 -33.90 -7.53 -3.42
N VAL A 11 -34.39 -7.78 -2.20
CA VAL A 11 -34.12 -6.89 -1.06
C VAL A 11 -32.62 -6.91 -0.70
N MET A 12 -31.97 -8.08 -0.68
CA MET A 12 -30.52 -8.16 -0.45
C MET A 12 -29.70 -7.44 -1.52
N LEU A 13 -30.06 -7.56 -2.80
CA LEU A 13 -29.39 -6.87 -3.90
C LEU A 13 -29.63 -5.35 -3.85
N ALA A 14 -30.81 -4.90 -3.42
CA ALA A 14 -31.10 -3.48 -3.23
C ALA A 14 -30.30 -2.87 -2.06
N PHE A 15 -30.03 -3.64 -1.00
CA PHE A 15 -29.17 -3.23 0.11
C PHE A 15 -27.67 -3.18 -0.26
N TRP A 16 -27.23 -3.91 -1.28
CA TRP A 16 -25.86 -3.78 -1.81
C TRP A 16 -25.68 -2.54 -2.70
N TRP A 17 -26.78 -1.94 -3.18
CA TRP A 17 -26.75 -0.74 -4.02
C TRP A 17 -26.79 0.56 -3.21
N SER A 18 -27.10 0.53 -1.91
CA SER A 18 -27.05 1.74 -1.09
C SER A 18 -25.60 2.20 -0.95
N GLY A 19 -25.26 3.29 -1.65
CA GLY A 19 -23.92 3.80 -1.86
C GLY A 19 -23.04 3.74 -0.63
N ALA A 20 -22.02 2.88 -0.68
CA ALA A 20 -20.87 3.06 0.17
C ALA A 20 -20.27 4.44 -0.13
N PRO A 21 -19.87 5.22 0.88
CA PRO A 21 -19.05 6.42 0.64
C PRO A 21 -17.89 6.02 -0.27
N ALA A 22 -17.58 6.84 -1.29
CA ALA A 22 -16.53 6.56 -2.25
C ALA A 22 -15.17 6.46 -1.52
N GLN A 23 -14.79 5.24 -1.13
CA GLN A 23 -13.50 4.96 -0.52
C GLN A 23 -12.46 4.98 -1.64
N THR A 24 -11.49 5.87 -1.51
CA THR A 24 -10.38 5.94 -2.45
C THR A 24 -9.24 5.12 -1.88
N ALA A 25 -8.96 3.98 -2.50
CA ALA A 25 -7.79 3.16 -2.21
C ALA A 25 -6.81 3.31 -3.38
N ARG A 26 -5.56 3.67 -3.06
CA ARG A 26 -4.48 3.78 -4.04
C ARG A 26 -3.29 2.96 -3.58
N LEU A 27 -2.85 2.07 -4.46
CA LEU A 27 -1.57 1.37 -4.32
C LEU A 27 -0.60 1.98 -5.33
N SER A 28 0.57 2.38 -4.85
CA SER A 28 1.67 2.89 -5.66
C SER A 28 2.99 2.35 -5.11
N GLY A 29 4.10 2.73 -5.74
CA GLY A 29 5.41 2.45 -5.20
C GLY A 29 6.52 2.76 -6.18
N GLN A 30 7.74 2.67 -5.67
CA GLN A 30 8.96 2.89 -6.43
C GLN A 30 9.87 1.66 -6.32
N ALA A 31 10.44 1.24 -7.44
CA ALA A 31 11.51 0.24 -7.48
C ALA A 31 12.79 0.90 -8.00
N SER A 32 13.92 0.56 -7.38
CA SER A 32 15.25 0.95 -7.82
C SER A 32 16.18 -0.26 -7.81
N VAL A 33 17.12 -0.26 -8.75
CA VAL A 33 18.18 -1.26 -8.83
C VAL A 33 19.50 -0.54 -8.99
N TRP A 34 20.54 -1.10 -8.43
CA TRP A 34 21.90 -0.63 -8.62
C TRP A 34 22.84 -1.83 -8.72
N GLY A 35 23.96 -1.63 -9.38
CA GLY A 35 24.98 -2.66 -9.51
C GLY A 35 26.33 -2.03 -9.77
N THR A 36 27.36 -2.63 -9.19
CA THR A 36 28.76 -2.26 -9.41
C THR A 36 29.55 -3.52 -9.72
N ALA A 37 30.38 -3.48 -10.75
CA ALA A 37 31.22 -4.61 -11.12
C ALA A 37 32.68 -4.16 -11.19
N THR A 38 33.55 -4.94 -10.57
CA THR A 38 35.01 -4.85 -10.65
C THR A 38 35.56 -6.20 -11.09
N ASN A 39 36.87 -6.29 -11.35
CA ASN A 39 37.49 -7.54 -11.81
C ASN A 39 37.46 -8.67 -10.75
N GLN A 40 37.22 -8.37 -9.48
CA GLN A 40 37.24 -9.35 -8.37
C GLN A 40 35.90 -9.41 -7.64
N ASP A 41 35.24 -8.26 -7.47
CA ASP A 41 33.96 -8.15 -6.78
C ASP A 41 32.84 -7.65 -7.72
N SER A 42 31.67 -8.25 -7.62
CA SER A 42 30.42 -7.73 -8.19
C SER A 42 29.36 -7.56 -7.10
N GLN A 43 28.63 -6.46 -7.14
CA GLN A 43 27.60 -6.12 -6.17
C GLN A 43 26.32 -5.73 -6.89
N PHE A 44 25.18 -6.21 -6.39
CA PHE A 44 23.86 -5.87 -6.89
C PHE A 44 22.93 -5.56 -5.73
N GLY A 45 22.08 -4.57 -5.91
CA GLY A 45 21.04 -4.22 -4.95
C GLY A 45 19.73 -3.90 -5.63
N LEU A 46 18.65 -4.26 -4.96
CA LEU A 46 17.26 -3.96 -5.31
C LEU A 46 16.63 -3.28 -4.10
N GLN A 47 15.88 -2.21 -4.33
CA GLN A 47 15.02 -1.61 -3.32
C GLN A 47 13.63 -1.40 -3.90
N TYR A 48 12.61 -1.77 -3.13
CA TYR A 48 11.21 -1.54 -3.47
C TYR A 48 10.49 -0.88 -2.30
N ILE A 49 9.82 0.23 -2.58
CA ILE A 49 9.04 1.00 -1.60
C ILE A 49 7.58 1.00 -2.04
N PRO A 50 6.76 -0.01 -1.64
CA PRO A 50 5.33 0.04 -1.86
C PRO A 50 4.67 1.06 -0.92
N GLU A 51 3.69 1.78 -1.46
CA GLU A 51 2.90 2.80 -0.75
C GLU A 51 1.41 2.47 -0.90
N LEU A 52 0.71 2.35 0.22
CA LEU A 52 -0.73 2.19 0.29
C LEU A 52 -1.33 3.46 0.87
N SER A 53 -2.29 4.06 0.16
CA SER A 53 -3.08 5.20 0.63
C SER A 53 -4.55 4.82 0.62
N LEU A 54 -5.23 5.07 1.74
CA LEU A 54 -6.65 4.88 1.91
C LEU A 54 -7.26 6.21 2.36
N ALA A 55 -8.34 6.64 1.73
CA ALA A 55 -9.11 7.81 2.12
C ALA A 55 -10.60 7.47 2.14
N THR A 56 -11.25 7.78 3.26
CA THR A 56 -12.68 7.51 3.48
C THR A 56 -13.36 8.80 3.93
N PRO A 57 -14.37 9.29 3.17
CA PRO A 57 -15.20 10.37 3.67
C PRO A 57 -16.09 9.84 4.80
N VAL A 58 -16.02 10.49 5.96
CA VAL A 58 -16.79 10.15 7.16
C VAL A 58 -18.10 10.93 7.20
N TRP A 59 -18.05 12.18 6.72
CA TRP A 59 -19.19 13.08 6.52
C TRP A 59 -19.00 13.83 5.20
N GLU A 60 -19.99 14.64 4.82
CA GLU A 60 -20.02 15.37 3.54
C GLU A 60 -18.74 16.18 3.28
N ASP A 61 -18.15 16.74 4.34
CA ASP A 61 -16.98 17.62 4.29
C ASP A 61 -15.75 17.08 5.05
N TYR A 62 -15.80 15.87 5.58
CA TYR A 62 -14.77 15.33 6.48
C TYR A 62 -14.20 14.02 5.96
N GLU A 63 -12.88 13.91 5.95
CA GLU A 63 -12.15 12.75 5.46
C GLU A 63 -11.17 12.22 6.51
N ILE A 64 -11.13 10.90 6.68
CA ILE A 64 -10.04 10.21 7.37
C ILE A 64 -9.23 9.46 6.32
N GLY A 65 -7.92 9.65 6.37
CA GLY A 65 -6.95 8.98 5.53
C GLY A 65 -5.90 8.22 6.32
N MET A 66 -5.34 7.19 5.70
CA MET A 66 -4.18 6.45 6.19
C MET A 66 -3.23 6.23 5.03
N GLU A 67 -1.94 6.44 5.28
CA GLU A 67 -0.87 6.14 4.32
C GLU A 67 0.14 5.24 5.01
N ALA A 68 0.54 4.14 4.34
CA ALA A 68 1.55 3.22 4.83
C ALA A 68 2.55 2.93 3.72
N ALA A 69 3.84 3.00 4.03
CA ALA A 69 4.92 2.66 3.13
C ALA A 69 5.88 1.67 3.79
N LEU A 70 6.24 0.61 3.08
CA LEU A 70 7.27 -0.32 3.49
C LEU A 70 8.52 -0.06 2.64
N ALA A 71 9.71 -0.22 3.20
CA ALA A 71 10.94 -0.27 2.43
C ALA A 71 11.47 -1.70 2.49
N ALA A 72 11.46 -2.39 1.35
CA ALA A 72 12.07 -3.69 1.19
C ALA A 72 13.37 -3.53 0.38
N SER A 73 14.46 -4.09 0.87
CA SER A 73 15.74 -4.07 0.19
C SER A 73 16.35 -5.46 0.13
N TRP A 74 17.09 -5.71 -0.93
CA TRP A 74 17.91 -6.89 -1.08
C TRP A 74 19.25 -6.46 -1.66
N PHE A 75 20.31 -7.04 -1.11
CA PHE A 75 21.68 -6.82 -1.52
C PHE A 75 22.40 -8.15 -1.67
N GLY A 76 23.23 -8.28 -2.71
CA GLY A 76 24.10 -9.43 -2.91
C GLY A 76 25.50 -8.99 -3.37
N ARG A 77 26.53 -9.56 -2.74
CA ARG A 77 27.93 -9.44 -3.14
C ARG A 77 28.45 -10.78 -3.65
N TYR A 78 29.19 -10.74 -4.74
CA TYR A 78 29.77 -11.89 -5.40
C TYR A 78 31.28 -11.72 -5.55
N ASP A 79 32.05 -12.74 -5.16
CA ASP A 79 33.50 -12.82 -5.33
C ASP A 79 33.80 -13.98 -6.28
N GLY A 80 34.45 -13.70 -7.42
CA GLY A 80 34.80 -14.73 -8.40
C GLY A 80 33.62 -15.52 -9.00
N GLY A 81 32.38 -15.02 -8.88
CA GLY A 81 31.17 -15.69 -9.35
C GLY A 81 30.44 -16.51 -8.28
N GLU A 82 30.99 -16.60 -7.05
CA GLU A 82 30.30 -17.19 -5.90
C GLU A 82 29.65 -16.11 -5.05
N VAL A 83 28.52 -16.43 -4.40
CA VAL A 83 27.84 -15.51 -3.46
C VAL A 83 28.71 -15.39 -2.22
N ALA A 84 29.28 -14.20 -2.01
CA ALA A 84 30.08 -13.88 -0.85
C ALA A 84 29.22 -13.38 0.32
N ASP A 85 28.19 -12.58 0.01
CA ASP A 85 27.26 -12.04 1.00
C ASP A 85 25.88 -11.80 0.38
N SER A 86 24.82 -11.94 1.17
CA SER A 86 23.46 -11.62 0.74
C SER A 86 22.63 -11.23 1.95
N GLU A 87 22.01 -10.05 1.87
CA GLU A 87 21.16 -9.49 2.92
C GLU A 87 19.82 -9.08 2.34
N ALA A 88 18.75 -9.33 3.08
CA ALA A 88 17.41 -8.89 2.77
C ALA A 88 16.83 -8.23 4.00
N ASP A 89 16.28 -7.04 3.82
CA ASP A 89 15.69 -6.27 4.91
C ASP A 89 14.33 -5.71 4.48
N ALA A 90 13.44 -5.56 5.46
CA ALA A 90 12.12 -5.00 5.26
C ALA A 90 11.69 -4.22 6.50
N GLU A 91 11.52 -2.91 6.34
CA GLU A 91 11.15 -2.02 7.43
C GLU A 91 9.91 -1.19 7.11
N LEU A 92 9.19 -0.79 8.17
CA LEU A 92 8.12 0.19 8.04
C LEU A 92 8.74 1.57 7.87
N TYR A 93 8.71 2.06 6.63
CA TYR A 93 9.33 3.33 6.28
C TYR A 93 8.45 4.52 6.67
N ARG A 94 7.12 4.39 6.54
CA ARG A 94 6.17 5.46 6.86
C ARG A 94 4.82 4.90 7.24
N LEU A 95 4.22 5.49 8.27
CA LEU A 95 2.81 5.29 8.60
C LEU A 95 2.24 6.62 9.03
N TRP A 96 1.32 7.16 8.25
CA TRP A 96 0.62 8.40 8.55
C TRP A 96 -0.87 8.16 8.68
N VAL A 97 -1.49 8.89 9.61
CA VAL A 97 -2.94 9.02 9.70
C VAL A 97 -3.28 10.49 9.48
N ARG A 98 -4.26 10.73 8.61
CA ARG A 98 -4.72 12.07 8.22
C ARG A 98 -6.18 12.24 8.60
N PHE A 99 -6.50 13.40 9.13
CA PHE A 99 -7.87 13.88 9.26
C PHE A 99 -7.98 15.22 8.55
N ALA A 100 -8.98 15.37 7.68
CA ALA A 100 -9.20 16.59 6.90
C ALA A 100 -10.65 17.07 7.04
N SER A 101 -10.81 18.38 7.18
CA SER A 101 -12.07 19.13 7.12
C SER A 101 -11.88 20.38 6.23
N PRO A 102 -12.92 21.18 5.93
CA PRO A 102 -12.79 22.35 5.07
C PRO A 102 -11.83 23.42 5.59
N GLN A 103 -11.58 23.44 6.91
CA GLN A 103 -10.79 24.49 7.58
C GLN A 103 -9.56 23.95 8.32
N LEU A 104 -9.42 22.63 8.44
CA LEU A 104 -8.38 22.00 9.24
C LEU A 104 -7.87 20.73 8.59
N GLU A 105 -6.57 20.53 8.62
CA GLU A 105 -5.93 19.27 8.30
C GLU A 105 -4.96 18.88 9.42
N LEU A 106 -5.09 17.66 9.92
CA LEU A 106 -4.21 17.08 10.92
C LEU A 106 -3.55 15.82 10.36
N ARG A 107 -2.24 15.66 10.61
CA ARG A 107 -1.47 14.47 10.26
C ARG A 107 -0.60 14.05 11.45
N ALA A 108 -0.47 12.74 11.65
CA ALA A 108 0.40 12.11 12.64
C ALA A 108 1.11 10.91 12.03
#